data_AF-S3E9X5-F1
#
_entry.id   AF-S3E9X5-F1
#
_cell.length_a   1.000
_cell.length_b   1.000
_cell.length_c   1.000
_cell.angle_alpha   90.00
_cell.angle_beta   90.00
_cell.angle_gamma   90.00
#
_symmetry.space_group_name_H-M   'P 1'
#
loop_
_entity.id
_entity.type
_entity.pdbx_description
1 polymer ?
#
loop_
_entity_poly.entity_id
_entity_poly.type
_entity_poly.pdbx_seq_one_letter_code
_entity_poly.pdbx_strand_id
1 'polypeptide(L)'
;MIASLSRFPLRALLVLLPFFLGWIVYLTFWDSPFYIHEHETAINYSGLHAIPGSNVYPPTPSIPGDDEEYVAICFTAKNESLNLPELFTHYYYHVGIRRFYIMDDGSTPPLSTYSYPIPSEHITFTYITAEQHHEHNNQLFLNDECERLYGDKHTWMAHFDCDEYLEVVRRNETLVSILKDLSLDPRVGQLGINWQVHNSNNREVRQKSIRKGYTSCIDDDPASNGEQSRNRHVKSIVRTDRFLDSSHGPDHPHTFRMKNDSIAVGEDGREWSTGLELAGYPSPWRWPPTRNRLTLHHYNIKSREEYEEKMLRSQHIEAGKTTWQFFDDENAVPRWECKEMAAYDP
;
A
#
# COMPACT_ATOMS: atom_id res chain seq x y z
N MET A 1 28.31 72.05 46.53
CA MET A 1 27.53 71.54 47.67
C MET A 1 26.97 70.19 47.23
N ILE A 2 27.60 69.01 47.33
CA ILE A 2 28.45 68.30 48.30
C ILE A 2 27.81 68.03 49.67
N ALA A 3 27.81 66.73 50.00
CA ALA A 3 27.65 65.99 51.28
C ALA A 3 26.27 65.32 51.43
N SER A 4 26.12 64.01 51.70
CA SER A 4 26.90 63.02 52.50
C SER A 4 26.57 61.59 51.99
N LEU A 5 27.48 60.63 51.67
CA LEU A 5 28.38 59.75 52.49
C LEU A 5 27.63 58.96 53.58
N SER A 6 27.75 57.62 53.77
CA SER A 6 28.87 56.63 53.78
C SER A 6 28.35 55.20 53.44
N ARG A 7 29.00 54.24 52.72
CA ARG A 7 30.24 53.41 52.82
C ARG A 7 30.28 52.28 53.91
N PHE A 8 30.12 51.00 53.45
CA PHE A 8 30.83 49.69 53.64
C PHE A 8 31.74 49.42 54.90
N PRO A 9 32.18 48.16 55.29
CA PRO A 9 32.41 46.93 54.48
C PRO A 9 32.33 45.48 55.13
N LEU A 10 32.55 44.45 54.28
CA LEU A 10 33.36 43.21 54.44
C LEU A 10 32.86 41.89 55.15
N ARG A 11 33.08 40.78 54.39
CA ARG A 11 33.50 39.38 54.72
C ARG A 11 32.48 38.26 54.96
N ALA A 12 32.45 37.38 53.95
CA ALA A 12 32.54 35.91 53.96
C ALA A 12 32.29 35.12 55.25
N LEU A 13 31.38 34.13 55.17
CA LEU A 13 31.50 32.88 55.91
C LEU A 13 31.03 31.71 55.02
N LEU A 14 31.96 30.80 54.73
CA LEU A 14 31.71 29.42 54.31
C LEU A 14 31.04 28.68 55.49
N VAL A 15 29.95 27.94 55.24
CA VAL A 15 29.60 26.76 56.05
C VAL A 15 29.14 25.64 55.12
N LEU A 16 29.82 24.51 55.27
CA LEU A 16 29.62 23.21 54.63
C LEU A 16 28.35 22.52 55.17
N LEU A 17 27.57 21.92 54.25
CA LEU A 17 26.90 20.59 54.24
C LEU A 17 26.27 20.02 55.55
N PRO A 18 25.11 19.30 55.48
CA PRO A 18 25.12 17.99 54.82
C PRO A 18 23.86 17.55 54.04
N PHE A 19 24.15 16.61 53.14
CA PHE A 19 23.27 15.66 52.48
C PHE A 19 22.22 15.03 53.41
N PHE A 20 20.98 14.96 52.94
CA PHE A 20 20.08 13.84 53.24
C PHE A 20 19.34 13.43 51.97
N LEU A 21 19.44 12.14 51.65
CA LEU A 21 18.70 11.43 50.62
C LEU A 21 17.19 11.57 50.84
N GLY A 22 16.45 11.87 49.77
CA GLY A 22 15.00 11.72 49.71
C GLY A 22 14.60 11.04 48.41
N TRP A 23 14.38 9.73 48.48
CA TRP A 23 13.67 8.97 47.46
C TRP A 23 12.24 9.51 47.34
N ILE A 24 11.79 9.82 46.12
CA ILE A 24 10.36 9.95 45.81
C ILE A 24 10.02 8.86 44.81
N VAL A 25 9.33 7.86 45.34
CA VAL A 25 8.55 6.86 44.62
C VAL A 25 7.25 7.53 44.17
N TYR A 26 6.96 7.53 42.87
CA TYR A 26 5.59 7.74 42.39
C TYR A 26 4.93 6.37 42.20
N LEU A 27 4.01 6.07 43.12
CA LEU A 27 3.08 4.95 43.06
C LEU A 27 1.94 5.31 42.10
N THR A 28 1.69 4.47 41.12
CA THR A 28 0.44 4.41 40.35
C THR A 28 -0.46 3.33 40.96
N PHE A 29 -1.67 3.70 41.38
CA PHE A 29 -2.72 2.76 41.79
C PHE A 29 -4.09 3.24 41.29
N TRP A 30 -4.73 2.38 40.48
CA TRP A 30 -6.16 1.97 40.48
C TRP A 30 -7.22 3.05 40.12
N ASP A 31 -8.33 2.80 39.40
CA ASP A 31 -8.98 1.58 38.90
C ASP A 31 -10.12 1.93 37.91
N SER A 32 -10.25 1.12 36.84
CA SER A 32 -11.49 0.57 36.20
C SER A 32 -12.59 1.47 35.58
N PRO A 33 -13.43 0.95 34.63
CA PRO A 33 -13.59 -0.45 34.23
C PRO A 33 -13.41 -0.76 32.73
N PHE A 34 -12.99 -2.01 32.51
CA PHE A 34 -13.16 -2.79 31.31
C PHE A 34 -14.62 -2.78 30.82
N TYR A 35 -14.84 -2.42 29.56
CA TYR A 35 -16.01 -2.84 28.81
C TYR A 35 -15.64 -4.12 28.05
N ILE A 36 -16.02 -5.25 28.61
CA ILE A 36 -16.10 -6.52 27.90
C ILE A 36 -17.46 -6.49 27.20
N HIS A 37 -17.45 -6.49 25.86
CA HIS A 37 -18.59 -7.03 25.12
C HIS A 37 -18.22 -8.45 24.71
N GLU A 38 -18.76 -9.40 25.48
CA GLU A 38 -18.97 -10.77 25.02
C GLU A 38 -19.95 -10.71 23.84
N HIS A 39 -19.48 -11.13 22.68
CA HIS A 39 -20.29 -11.91 21.77
C HIS A 39 -19.45 -13.09 21.29
N GLU A 40 -19.85 -14.26 21.78
CA GLU A 40 -19.66 -15.59 21.17
C GLU A 40 -19.89 -15.47 19.65
N THR A 41 -19.09 -16.05 18.76
CA THR A 41 -18.74 -17.47 18.72
C THR A 41 -17.31 -17.66 18.24
N ALA A 42 -16.54 -18.49 18.96
CA ALA A 42 -15.30 -19.05 18.45
C ALA A 42 -15.60 -19.87 17.18
N ILE A 43 -15.34 -19.29 16.01
CA ILE A 43 -15.22 -20.06 14.78
C ILE A 43 -13.95 -20.88 14.94
N ASN A 44 -14.11 -22.20 14.91
CA ASN A 44 -13.01 -23.15 15.00
C ASN A 44 -12.13 -23.00 13.74
N TYR A 45 -11.04 -22.22 13.82
CA TYR A 45 -10.12 -21.93 12.71
C TYR A 45 -9.13 -23.07 12.42
N SER A 46 -9.48 -24.32 12.74
CA SER A 46 -8.70 -25.51 12.37
C SER A 46 -8.74 -25.83 10.86
N GLY A 47 -8.99 -24.83 10.00
CA GLY A 47 -9.16 -24.96 8.55
C GLY A 47 -8.28 -24.02 7.71
N LEU A 48 -7.42 -23.18 8.31
CA LEU A 48 -6.44 -22.36 7.58
C LEU A 48 -5.15 -23.16 7.34
N HIS A 49 -5.28 -24.37 6.80
CA HIS A 49 -4.23 -24.87 5.95
C HIS A 49 -4.40 -24.14 4.62
N ALA A 50 -3.30 -23.58 4.08
CA ALA A 50 -3.22 -23.27 2.65
C ALA A 50 -3.93 -24.40 1.91
N ILE A 51 -5.01 -24.10 1.16
CA ILE A 51 -5.79 -25.12 0.47
C ILE A 51 -4.76 -25.94 -0.31
N PRO A 52 -4.48 -27.22 0.06
CA PRO A 52 -3.54 -28.03 -0.69
C PRO A 52 -4.26 -28.33 -1.99
N GLY A 53 -3.89 -27.60 -3.03
CA GLY A 53 -4.65 -27.54 -4.28
C GLY A 53 -5.64 -26.38 -4.30
N SER A 54 -5.16 -25.13 -4.23
CA SER A 54 -5.85 -24.07 -4.96
C SER A 54 -6.02 -24.63 -6.37
N ASN A 55 -7.26 -24.94 -6.74
CA ASN A 55 -7.54 -25.32 -8.10
C ASN A 55 -7.20 -24.06 -8.89
N VAL A 56 -5.98 -24.01 -9.43
CA VAL A 56 -5.53 -22.94 -10.33
C VAL A 56 -6.41 -23.08 -11.55
N TYR A 57 -7.53 -22.39 -11.46
CA TYR A 57 -8.55 -22.39 -12.46
C TYR A 57 -8.06 -21.46 -13.55
N PRO A 58 -8.02 -21.90 -14.83
CA PRO A 58 -7.71 -20.98 -15.91
C PRO A 58 -8.67 -19.78 -15.84
N PRO A 59 -8.19 -18.58 -16.22
CA PRO A 59 -9.00 -17.36 -16.18
C PRO A 59 -10.34 -17.59 -16.87
N THR A 60 -11.42 -17.06 -16.29
CA THR A 60 -12.74 -17.15 -16.91
C THR A 60 -12.66 -16.51 -18.30
N PRO A 61 -13.06 -17.20 -19.40
CA PRO A 61 -13.08 -16.59 -20.72
C PRO A 61 -14.03 -15.39 -20.72
N SER A 62 -13.53 -14.27 -21.26
CA SER A 62 -14.20 -12.98 -21.42
C SER A 62 -14.84 -12.42 -20.14
N ILE A 63 -14.04 -11.78 -19.29
CA ILE A 63 -14.58 -10.80 -18.34
C ILE A 63 -15.10 -9.62 -19.18
N PRO A 64 -16.39 -9.22 -19.04
CA PRO A 64 -16.90 -8.02 -19.70
C PRO A 64 -16.02 -6.82 -19.35
N GLY A 65 -15.72 -5.98 -20.33
CA GLY A 65 -15.04 -4.72 -20.09
C GLY A 65 -15.88 -3.80 -19.22
N ASP A 66 -15.23 -3.02 -18.36
CA ASP A 66 -15.82 -1.88 -17.68
C ASP A 66 -15.97 -0.71 -18.67
N ASP A 67 -16.86 -0.88 -19.65
CA ASP A 67 -17.07 0.11 -20.71
C ASP A 67 -17.72 1.41 -20.20
N GLU A 68 -18.29 1.37 -18.98
CA GLU A 68 -18.78 2.56 -18.25
C GLU A 68 -17.64 3.34 -17.58
N GLU A 69 -16.42 2.77 -17.56
CA GLU A 69 -15.28 3.28 -16.79
C GLU A 69 -15.65 3.57 -15.33
N TYR A 70 -16.44 2.68 -14.71
CA TYR A 70 -16.85 2.77 -13.31
C TYR A 70 -15.64 2.83 -12.37
N VAL A 71 -14.58 2.08 -12.72
CA VAL A 71 -13.27 2.10 -12.07
C VAL A 71 -12.16 2.45 -13.05
N ALA A 72 -11.31 3.39 -12.65
CA ALA A 72 -10.04 3.67 -13.31
C ALA A 72 -8.86 3.19 -12.44
N ILE A 73 -7.68 3.08 -13.04
CA ILE A 73 -6.44 2.85 -12.31
C ILE A 73 -5.47 4.01 -12.52
N CYS A 74 -4.89 4.48 -11.43
CA CYS A 74 -3.82 5.44 -11.40
C CYS A 74 -2.52 4.73 -11.02
N PHE A 75 -1.51 4.90 -11.85
CA PHE A 75 -0.15 4.44 -11.59
C PHE A 75 0.78 5.64 -11.46
N THR A 76 1.52 5.69 -10.36
CA THR A 76 2.76 6.47 -10.31
C THR A 76 3.89 5.61 -10.85
N ALA A 77 4.58 6.07 -11.89
CA ALA A 77 5.53 5.26 -12.63
C ALA A 77 6.83 6.01 -12.94
N LYS A 78 7.98 5.34 -12.79
CA LYS A 78 9.28 5.84 -13.21
C LYS A 78 10.06 4.75 -13.92
N ASN A 79 10.44 4.97 -15.17
CA ASN A 79 11.20 4.02 -16.01
C ASN A 79 10.60 2.59 -16.01
N GLU A 80 9.27 2.48 -15.97
CA GLU A 80 8.52 1.21 -15.91
C GLU A 80 8.16 0.67 -17.31
N SER A 81 8.81 1.16 -18.38
CA SER A 81 8.47 0.84 -19.76
C SER A 81 8.52 -0.66 -20.09
N LEU A 82 9.34 -1.44 -19.37
CA LEU A 82 9.42 -2.89 -19.53
C LEU A 82 8.30 -3.66 -18.81
N ASN A 83 7.71 -3.10 -17.76
CA ASN A 83 6.70 -3.78 -16.93
C ASN A 83 5.27 -3.40 -17.36
N LEU A 84 5.07 -2.15 -17.80
CA LEU A 84 3.77 -1.64 -18.21
C LEU A 84 3.05 -2.46 -19.31
N PRO A 85 3.72 -3.05 -20.32
CA PRO A 85 3.03 -3.85 -21.32
C PRO A 85 2.24 -5.03 -20.72
N GLU A 86 2.88 -5.85 -19.88
CA GLU A 86 2.21 -7.00 -19.24
C GLU A 86 1.16 -6.53 -18.22
N LEU A 87 1.42 -5.43 -17.51
CA LEU A 87 0.48 -4.79 -16.59
C LEU A 87 -0.82 -4.38 -17.31
N PHE A 88 -0.70 -3.68 -18.45
CA PHE A 88 -1.83 -3.26 -19.27
C PHE A 88 -2.58 -4.45 -19.86
N THR A 89 -1.87 -5.46 -20.39
CA THR A 89 -2.53 -6.68 -20.86
C THR A 89 -3.35 -7.31 -19.75
N HIS A 90 -2.79 -7.43 -18.54
CA HIS A 90 -3.48 -8.01 -17.39
C HIS A 90 -4.74 -7.24 -17.03
N TYR A 91 -4.62 -5.97 -16.69
CA TYR A 91 -5.77 -5.18 -16.23
C TYR A 91 -6.84 -5.02 -17.33
N TYR A 92 -6.44 -4.82 -18.58
CA TYR A 92 -7.39 -4.63 -19.67
C TYR A 92 -8.11 -5.92 -20.06
N TYR A 93 -7.39 -6.99 -20.39
CA TYR A 93 -8.01 -8.21 -20.93
C TYR A 93 -8.49 -9.18 -19.85
N HIS A 94 -7.90 -9.13 -18.65
CA HIS A 94 -8.10 -10.16 -17.63
C HIS A 94 -8.78 -9.67 -16.35
N VAL A 95 -8.78 -8.36 -16.08
CA VAL A 95 -9.55 -7.74 -14.98
C VAL A 95 -10.76 -6.97 -15.52
N GLY A 96 -10.64 -6.41 -16.73
CA GLY A 96 -11.71 -5.68 -17.41
C GLY A 96 -11.62 -4.15 -17.30
N ILE A 97 -10.56 -3.59 -16.73
CA ILE A 97 -10.39 -2.12 -16.60
C ILE A 97 -10.22 -1.48 -17.98
N ARG A 98 -10.83 -0.30 -18.18
CA ARG A 98 -10.80 0.44 -19.46
C ARG A 98 -10.17 1.83 -19.38
N ARG A 99 -9.77 2.30 -18.20
CA ARG A 99 -9.15 3.62 -18.04
C ARG A 99 -7.89 3.57 -17.18
N PHE A 100 -6.79 4.03 -17.76
CA PHE A 100 -5.46 4.07 -17.13
C PHE A 100 -4.94 5.50 -17.11
N TYR A 101 -4.53 5.97 -15.94
CA TYR A 101 -3.82 7.23 -15.75
C TYR A 101 -2.39 6.92 -15.30
N ILE A 102 -1.41 7.37 -16.09
CA ILE A 102 0.00 7.18 -15.80
C ILE A 102 0.59 8.53 -15.40
N MET A 103 0.87 8.65 -14.11
CA MET A 103 1.58 9.76 -13.51
C MET A 103 3.08 9.45 -13.63
N ASP A 104 3.68 9.92 -14.73
CA ASP A 104 5.07 9.64 -15.09
C ASP A 104 6.03 10.57 -14.32
N ASP A 105 6.74 9.98 -13.35
CA ASP A 105 7.71 10.60 -12.44
C ASP A 105 9.09 10.80 -13.11
N GLY A 106 9.07 11.52 -14.24
CA GLY A 106 10.27 11.92 -14.95
C GLY A 106 11.01 10.74 -15.62
N SER A 107 10.28 9.79 -16.19
CA SER A 107 10.91 8.68 -16.94
C SER A 107 11.76 9.20 -18.10
N THR A 108 12.82 8.44 -18.42
CA THR A 108 13.76 8.75 -19.50
C THR A 108 13.94 7.54 -20.42
N PRO A 109 13.43 7.57 -21.66
CA PRO A 109 12.50 8.57 -22.21
C PRO A 109 11.11 8.52 -21.51
N PRO A 110 10.27 9.57 -21.68
CA PRO A 110 8.91 9.58 -21.15
C PRO A 110 8.11 8.34 -21.58
N LEU A 111 7.29 7.81 -20.68
CA LEU A 111 6.52 6.58 -20.91
C LEU A 111 5.51 6.73 -22.06
N SER A 112 5.04 7.95 -22.32
CA SER A 112 4.18 8.24 -23.46
C SER A 112 4.83 8.04 -24.84
N THR A 113 6.16 7.83 -24.89
CA THR A 113 6.89 7.59 -26.15
C THR A 113 6.87 6.13 -26.62
N TYR A 114 6.42 5.22 -25.76
CA TYR A 114 6.34 3.79 -26.07
C TYR A 114 4.97 3.41 -26.67
N SER A 115 4.92 2.25 -27.32
CA SER A 115 3.68 1.62 -27.78
C SER A 115 3.28 0.51 -26.83
N TYR A 116 1.98 0.37 -26.58
CA TYR A 116 1.41 -0.54 -25.58
C TYR A 116 0.41 -1.52 -26.22
N PRO A 117 0.20 -2.71 -25.62
CA PRO A 117 -0.63 -3.78 -26.20
C PRO A 117 -2.15 -3.57 -26.04
N ILE A 118 -2.57 -2.35 -25.73
CA ILE A 118 -3.98 -1.95 -25.59
C ILE A 118 -4.22 -0.65 -26.37
N PRO A 119 -5.47 -0.32 -26.75
CA PRO A 119 -5.75 0.90 -27.49
C PRO A 119 -5.33 2.15 -26.72
N SER A 120 -4.63 3.06 -27.38
CA SER A 120 -4.02 4.25 -26.77
C SER A 120 -5.05 5.19 -26.13
N GLU A 121 -6.29 5.19 -26.62
CA GLU A 121 -7.39 6.01 -26.09
C GLU A 121 -7.78 5.63 -24.65
N HIS A 122 -7.35 4.46 -24.16
CA HIS A 122 -7.57 4.03 -22.78
C HIS A 122 -6.45 4.47 -21.83
N ILE A 123 -5.33 4.99 -22.34
CA ILE A 123 -4.16 5.39 -21.54
C ILE A 123 -3.99 6.90 -21.63
N THR A 124 -3.90 7.56 -20.47
CA THR A 124 -3.58 8.99 -20.38
C THR A 124 -2.29 9.16 -19.58
N PHE A 125 -1.33 9.88 -20.15
CA PHE A 125 -0.05 10.18 -19.51
C PHE A 125 -0.04 11.61 -18.99
N THR A 126 0.39 11.77 -17.74
CA THR A 126 0.74 13.06 -17.13
C THR A 126 2.22 12.99 -16.78
N TYR A 127 3.05 13.74 -17.50
CA TYR A 127 4.50 13.77 -17.29
C TYR A 127 4.89 14.89 -16.32
N ILE A 128 5.70 14.55 -15.32
CA ILE A 128 6.24 15.51 -14.35
C ILE A 128 7.76 15.54 -14.51
N THR A 129 8.34 16.74 -14.58
CA THR A 129 9.80 16.92 -14.69
C THR A 129 10.47 16.84 -13.32
N ALA A 130 11.79 16.61 -13.31
CA ALA A 130 12.58 16.59 -12.08
C ALA A 130 12.46 17.89 -11.26
N GLU A 131 12.28 19.03 -11.92
CA GLU A 131 12.09 20.34 -11.29
C GLU A 131 10.72 20.51 -10.64
N GLN A 132 9.74 19.69 -11.04
CA GLN A 132 8.39 19.68 -10.50
C GLN A 132 8.23 18.63 -9.39
N HIS A 133 9.29 17.88 -9.04
CA HIS A 133 9.24 16.93 -7.94
C HIS A 133 9.01 17.66 -6.62
N HIS A 134 8.08 17.14 -5.82
CA HIS A 134 7.88 17.62 -4.46
C HIS A 134 8.99 17.11 -3.52
N GLU A 135 9.50 18.00 -2.66
CA GLU A 135 10.70 17.79 -1.83
C GLU A 135 10.63 16.61 -0.85
N HIS A 136 9.43 16.10 -0.53
CA HIS A 136 9.25 15.14 0.56
C HIS A 136 8.63 13.79 0.16
N ASN A 137 7.77 13.71 -0.85
CA ASN A 137 7.26 12.43 -1.35
C ASN A 137 6.53 12.60 -2.70
N ASN A 138 7.21 12.31 -3.82
CA ASN A 138 6.63 12.52 -5.14
C ASN A 138 5.48 11.55 -5.45
N GLN A 139 5.50 10.32 -4.90
CA GLN A 139 4.41 9.36 -5.11
C GLN A 139 3.09 9.85 -4.52
N LEU A 140 3.13 10.41 -3.30
CA LEU A 140 1.94 10.97 -2.66
C LEU A 140 1.37 12.13 -3.47
N PHE A 141 2.24 13.04 -3.90
CA PHE A 141 1.86 14.16 -4.74
C PHE A 141 1.22 13.71 -6.07
N LEU A 142 1.81 12.72 -6.73
CA LEU A 142 1.31 12.20 -8.00
C LEU A 142 -0.04 11.50 -7.86
N ASN A 143 -0.27 10.75 -6.78
CA ASN A 143 -1.56 10.14 -6.50
C ASN A 143 -2.65 11.22 -6.27
N ASP A 144 -2.33 12.27 -5.51
CA ASP A 144 -3.23 13.42 -5.31
C ASP A 144 -3.56 14.14 -6.62
N GLU A 145 -2.53 14.39 -7.42
CA GLU A 145 -2.71 15.08 -8.69
C GLU A 145 -3.56 14.24 -9.66
N CYS A 146 -3.45 12.92 -9.58
CA CYS A 146 -4.30 12.01 -10.34
C CYS A 146 -5.78 12.13 -9.94
N GLU A 147 -6.08 12.14 -8.65
CA GLU A 147 -7.44 12.37 -8.13
C GLU A 147 -7.97 13.74 -8.53
N ARG A 148 -7.14 14.78 -8.39
CA ARG A 148 -7.51 16.15 -8.74
C ARG A 148 -7.84 16.31 -10.23
N LEU A 149 -7.11 15.62 -11.10
CA LEU A 149 -7.27 15.71 -12.56
C LEU A 149 -8.38 14.81 -13.11
N TYR A 150 -8.60 13.66 -12.48
CA TYR A 150 -9.35 12.57 -13.08
C TYR A 150 -10.38 11.90 -12.16
N GLY A 151 -10.37 12.18 -10.85
CA GLY A 151 -11.26 11.55 -9.87
C GLY A 151 -12.74 11.78 -10.17
N ASP A 152 -13.10 12.97 -10.67
CA ASP A 152 -14.48 13.34 -11.02
C ASP A 152 -15.06 12.59 -12.23
N LYS A 153 -14.23 11.82 -12.95
CA LYS A 153 -14.63 11.03 -14.13
C LYS A 153 -15.05 9.60 -13.81
N HIS A 154 -14.78 9.12 -12.60
CA HIS A 154 -14.97 7.72 -12.20
C HIS A 154 -15.68 7.65 -10.86
N THR A 155 -16.29 6.50 -10.55
CA THR A 155 -16.82 6.26 -9.19
C THR A 155 -15.70 5.77 -8.27
N TRP A 156 -14.83 4.93 -8.80
CA TRP A 156 -13.69 4.37 -8.08
C TRP A 156 -12.39 4.61 -8.83
N MET A 157 -11.30 4.81 -8.08
CA MET A 157 -9.95 4.88 -8.62
C MET A 157 -9.02 3.96 -7.81
N ALA A 158 -8.38 3.02 -8.50
CA ALA A 158 -7.35 2.17 -7.91
C ALA A 158 -6.00 2.91 -7.94
N HIS A 159 -5.31 2.96 -6.80
CA HIS A 159 -3.95 3.51 -6.74
C HIS A 159 -2.98 2.38 -6.48
N PHE A 160 -2.47 1.77 -7.55
CA PHE A 160 -1.57 0.62 -7.46
C PHE A 160 -0.17 0.99 -7.96
N ASP A 161 0.81 0.18 -7.61
CA ASP A 161 2.18 0.28 -8.12
C ASP A 161 2.34 -0.55 -9.40
N CYS A 162 3.35 -0.22 -10.23
CA CYS A 162 3.58 -0.90 -11.50
C CYS A 162 4.07 -2.36 -11.37
N ASP A 163 4.33 -2.82 -10.15
CA ASP A 163 4.66 -4.19 -9.78
C ASP A 163 3.51 -4.93 -9.06
N GLU A 164 2.29 -4.38 -9.10
CA GLU A 164 1.11 -4.95 -8.45
C GLU A 164 0.03 -5.40 -9.46
N TYR A 165 -0.43 -6.65 -9.31
CA TYR A 165 -1.41 -7.28 -10.19
C TYR A 165 -2.62 -7.78 -9.43
N LEU A 166 -3.81 -7.33 -9.81
CA LEU A 166 -5.06 -7.72 -9.16
C LEU A 166 -5.60 -9.04 -9.70
N GLU A 167 -5.92 -9.98 -8.82
CA GLU A 167 -6.69 -11.18 -9.11
C GLU A 167 -8.12 -11.02 -8.59
N VAL A 168 -9.12 -11.32 -9.43
CA VAL A 168 -10.50 -11.56 -9.00
C VAL A 168 -10.67 -13.06 -8.79
N VAL A 169 -10.69 -13.48 -7.53
CA VAL A 169 -10.56 -14.90 -7.11
C VAL A 169 -11.82 -15.70 -7.45
N ARG A 170 -13.00 -15.10 -7.30
CA ARG A 170 -14.27 -15.77 -7.56
C ARG A 170 -14.69 -15.62 -9.02
N ARG A 171 -14.86 -16.75 -9.71
CA ARG A 171 -15.21 -16.81 -11.14
C ARG A 171 -16.51 -16.10 -11.53
N ASN A 172 -17.46 -15.99 -10.60
CA ASN A 172 -18.76 -15.36 -10.82
C ASN A 172 -18.79 -13.88 -10.42
N GLU A 173 -17.65 -13.32 -10.04
CA GLU A 173 -17.51 -11.91 -9.71
C GLU A 173 -16.61 -11.22 -10.73
N THR A 174 -16.85 -9.92 -10.90
CA THR A 174 -15.94 -8.97 -11.53
C THR A 174 -15.54 -7.92 -10.51
N LEU A 175 -14.43 -7.20 -10.74
CA LEU A 175 -14.04 -6.07 -9.90
C LEU A 175 -15.21 -5.07 -9.75
N VAL A 176 -15.85 -4.71 -10.87
CA VAL A 176 -17.01 -3.79 -10.86
C VAL A 176 -18.16 -4.33 -10.02
N SER A 177 -18.48 -5.63 -10.10
CA SER A 177 -19.56 -6.21 -9.28
C SER A 177 -19.25 -6.14 -7.78
N ILE A 178 -17.99 -6.37 -7.39
CA ILE A 178 -17.53 -6.30 -6.00
C ILE A 178 -17.60 -4.85 -5.51
N LEU A 179 -17.13 -3.89 -6.31
CA LEU A 179 -17.20 -2.47 -5.96
C LEU A 179 -18.65 -1.96 -5.87
N LYS A 180 -19.55 -2.41 -6.77
CA LYS A 180 -20.98 -2.07 -6.71
C LYS A 180 -21.65 -2.64 -5.45
N ASP A 181 -21.33 -3.87 -5.06
CA ASP A 181 -21.77 -4.51 -3.81
C ASP A 181 -21.30 -3.72 -2.58
N LEU A 182 -20.01 -3.36 -2.50
CA LEU A 182 -19.48 -2.52 -1.42
C LEU A 182 -20.10 -1.10 -1.40
N SER A 183 -20.45 -0.57 -2.57
CA SER A 183 -21.08 0.75 -2.71
C SER A 183 -22.53 0.79 -2.20
N LEU A 184 -23.14 -0.35 -1.86
CA LEU A 184 -24.46 -0.40 -1.22
C LEU A 184 -24.45 0.28 0.15
N ASP A 185 -23.33 0.26 0.86
CA ASP A 185 -23.13 1.10 2.04
C ASP A 185 -22.54 2.44 1.58
N PRO A 186 -23.31 3.55 1.68
CA PRO A 186 -22.84 4.85 1.25
C PRO A 186 -21.70 5.38 2.11
N ARG A 187 -21.32 4.74 3.22
CA ARG A 187 -20.16 5.14 4.02
C ARG A 187 -18.85 4.60 3.44
N VAL A 188 -18.87 3.53 2.62
CA VAL A 188 -17.62 2.92 2.14
C VAL A 188 -16.87 3.88 1.22
N GLY A 189 -15.77 4.44 1.71
CA GLY A 189 -14.91 5.32 0.94
C GLY A 189 -13.71 4.61 0.34
N GLN A 190 -13.24 3.53 0.95
CA GLN A 190 -12.00 2.89 0.52
C GLN A 190 -12.07 1.38 0.70
N LEU A 191 -11.59 0.65 -0.31
CA LEU A 191 -11.34 -0.77 -0.27
C LEU A 191 -9.83 -1.00 -0.15
N GLY A 192 -9.39 -1.57 0.97
CA GLY A 192 -8.01 -2.04 1.16
C GLY A 192 -7.88 -3.51 0.77
N ILE A 193 -7.03 -3.80 -0.20
CA ILE A 193 -6.79 -5.17 -0.70
C ILE A 193 -5.46 -5.65 -0.14
N ASN A 194 -5.47 -6.76 0.59
CA ASN A 194 -4.26 -7.37 1.13
C ASN A 194 -3.32 -7.83 0.01
N TRP A 195 -2.03 -7.58 0.21
CA TRP A 195 -0.99 -8.10 -0.68
C TRP A 195 -0.87 -9.61 -0.60
N GLN A 196 -0.48 -10.21 -1.71
CA GLN A 196 0.19 -11.51 -1.79
C GLN A 196 1.59 -11.24 -2.35
N VAL A 197 2.60 -11.20 -1.48
CA VAL A 197 3.95 -10.79 -1.88
C VAL A 197 4.67 -11.94 -2.57
N HIS A 198 5.20 -11.65 -3.76
CA HIS A 198 6.09 -12.52 -4.53
C HIS A 198 7.55 -12.17 -4.26
N ASN A 199 8.39 -13.19 -4.14
CA ASN A 199 9.83 -13.03 -4.01
C ASN A 199 10.56 -13.21 -5.35
N SER A 200 11.89 -13.30 -5.31
CA SER A 200 12.71 -13.36 -6.52
C SER A 200 12.65 -14.69 -7.27
N ASN A 201 12.07 -15.75 -6.68
CA ASN A 201 12.25 -17.14 -7.14
C ASN A 201 13.72 -17.55 -7.30
N ASN A 202 14.66 -16.90 -6.59
CA ASN A 202 16.11 -17.01 -6.79
C ASN A 202 16.53 -16.78 -8.27
N ARG A 203 15.80 -15.91 -8.98
CA ARG A 203 16.15 -15.52 -10.34
C ARG A 203 17.24 -14.48 -10.30
N GLU A 204 18.32 -14.74 -11.02
CA GLU A 204 19.40 -13.76 -11.18
C GLU A 204 19.09 -12.77 -12.30
N VAL A 205 18.45 -13.25 -13.37
CA VAL A 205 18.18 -12.48 -14.60
C VAL A 205 16.71 -12.17 -14.75
N ARG A 206 16.40 -11.05 -15.42
CA ARG A 206 15.04 -10.63 -15.79
C ARG A 206 14.29 -11.75 -16.50
N GLN A 207 13.04 -11.96 -16.08
CA GLN A 207 12.16 -12.94 -16.71
C GLN A 207 11.37 -12.27 -17.84
N LYS A 208 11.00 -13.06 -18.86
CA LYS A 208 10.22 -12.54 -20.00
C LYS A 208 8.82 -12.05 -19.59
N SER A 209 8.21 -12.73 -18.61
CA SER A 209 6.95 -12.32 -17.99
C SER A 209 7.13 -12.35 -16.49
N ILE A 210 6.67 -11.30 -15.83
CA ILE A 210 6.67 -11.17 -14.38
C ILE A 210 5.79 -12.26 -13.78
N ARG A 211 4.54 -12.36 -14.25
CA ARG A 211 3.55 -13.27 -13.68
C ARG A 211 3.90 -14.74 -13.88
N LYS A 212 4.54 -15.09 -15.00
CA LYS A 212 5.00 -16.47 -15.29
C LYS A 212 6.38 -16.79 -14.70
N GLY A 213 7.20 -15.77 -14.46
CA GLY A 213 8.59 -15.92 -13.97
C GLY A 213 8.70 -16.06 -12.45
N TYR A 214 7.82 -15.39 -11.71
CA TYR A 214 7.86 -15.26 -10.26
C TYR A 214 6.61 -15.90 -9.60
N THR A 215 6.66 -17.20 -9.38
CA THR A 215 5.57 -18.04 -8.86
C THR A 215 5.80 -18.55 -7.43
N SER A 216 6.60 -17.86 -6.62
CA SER A 216 6.76 -18.15 -5.20
C SER A 216 6.33 -16.95 -4.37
N CYS A 217 5.49 -17.23 -3.39
CA CYS A 217 4.89 -16.24 -2.52
C CYS A 217 5.33 -16.48 -1.08
N ILE A 218 5.39 -15.40 -0.30
CA ILE A 218 5.64 -15.51 1.14
C ILE A 218 4.40 -16.06 1.86
N ASP A 219 4.65 -16.70 2.99
CA ASP A 219 3.64 -17.18 3.93
C ASP A 219 2.92 -16.04 4.68
N ASP A 220 1.73 -16.35 5.17
CA ASP A 220 0.88 -15.47 5.97
C ASP A 220 1.24 -15.44 7.45
N ASP A 221 2.36 -16.02 7.88
CA ASP A 221 2.71 -16.12 9.31
C ASP A 221 1.54 -16.71 10.15
N PRO A 222 1.16 -17.98 9.92
CA PRO A 222 0.04 -18.61 10.61
C PRO A 222 0.30 -18.72 12.12
N ALA A 223 1.56 -18.66 12.56
CA ALA A 223 1.93 -18.69 13.96
C ALA A 223 1.46 -17.43 14.73
N SER A 224 1.37 -16.28 14.06
CA SER A 224 0.91 -15.01 14.63
C SER A 224 -0.33 -14.44 13.91
N ASN A 225 -1.09 -15.31 13.23
CA ASN A 225 -2.31 -14.92 12.50
C ASN A 225 -2.10 -13.74 11.52
N GLY A 226 -0.93 -13.70 10.87
CA GLY A 226 -0.57 -12.66 9.91
C GLY A 226 -0.18 -11.31 10.48
N GLU A 227 -0.09 -11.17 11.80
CA GLU A 227 0.36 -9.93 12.43
C GLU A 227 1.77 -9.53 12.00
N GLN A 228 2.69 -10.49 11.82
CA GLN A 228 4.07 -10.19 11.38
C GLN A 228 4.28 -10.39 9.88
N SER A 229 3.28 -10.94 9.16
CA SER A 229 3.40 -11.13 7.71
C SER A 229 3.41 -9.79 6.97
N ARG A 230 4.21 -9.71 5.91
CA ARG A 230 4.14 -8.57 4.98
C ARG A 230 2.85 -8.55 4.18
N ASN A 231 2.15 -9.69 4.05
CA ASN A 231 0.84 -9.79 3.40
C ASN A 231 -0.28 -9.03 4.16
N ARG A 232 -0.02 -8.55 5.39
CA ARG A 232 -0.94 -7.64 6.10
C ARG A 232 -1.03 -6.26 5.48
N HIS A 233 -0.04 -5.86 4.68
CA HIS A 233 -0.10 -4.61 3.95
C HIS A 233 -1.24 -4.64 2.95
N VAL A 234 -1.83 -3.47 2.74
CA VAL A 234 -2.85 -3.27 1.72
C VAL A 234 -2.40 -2.23 0.71
N LYS A 235 -3.06 -2.25 -0.44
CA LYS A 235 -3.16 -1.10 -1.36
C LYS A 235 -4.65 -0.81 -1.59
N SER A 236 -4.97 0.44 -1.93
CA SER A 236 -6.35 0.90 -1.89
C SER A 236 -6.96 1.20 -3.26
N ILE A 237 -8.25 0.88 -3.39
CA ILE A 237 -9.16 1.44 -4.38
C ILE A 237 -10.07 2.41 -3.63
N VAL A 238 -10.12 3.67 -4.06
CA VAL A 238 -10.86 4.74 -3.36
C VAL A 238 -12.10 5.13 -4.14
N ARG A 239 -13.15 5.51 -3.41
CA ARG A 239 -14.35 6.12 -3.98
C ARG A 239 -14.11 7.62 -4.10
N THR A 240 -14.08 8.11 -5.33
CA THR A 240 -13.60 9.45 -5.68
C THR A 240 -14.48 10.55 -5.08
N ASP A 241 -15.79 10.31 -4.96
CA ASP A 241 -16.73 11.24 -4.32
C ASP A 241 -16.51 11.39 -2.80
N ARG A 242 -15.76 10.48 -2.17
CA ARG A 242 -15.40 10.53 -0.75
C ARG A 242 -13.96 10.95 -0.49
N PHE A 243 -13.15 11.05 -1.53
CA PHE A 243 -11.77 11.50 -1.41
C PHE A 243 -11.71 12.92 -0.83
N LEU A 244 -10.72 13.19 0.02
CA LEU A 244 -10.40 14.55 0.50
C LEU A 244 -9.14 15.06 -0.22
N ASP A 245 -9.26 16.23 -0.86
CA ASP A 245 -8.18 16.89 -1.59
C ASP A 245 -6.92 17.17 -0.74
N SER A 246 -5.80 17.16 -1.46
CA SER A 246 -4.39 17.45 -1.13
C SER A 246 -4.09 18.65 -0.25
N SER A 247 -5.00 19.62 -0.10
CA SER A 247 -4.88 20.63 0.97
C SER A 247 -4.85 20.00 2.37
N HIS A 248 -5.24 18.72 2.47
CA HIS A 248 -5.08 17.86 3.63
C HIS A 248 -4.31 16.56 3.34
N GLY A 249 -3.87 16.29 2.10
CA GLY A 249 -2.92 15.23 1.70
C GLY A 249 -3.31 13.76 1.97
N PRO A 250 -2.65 12.80 1.31
CA PRO A 250 -2.66 11.38 1.65
C PRO A 250 -1.50 11.17 2.62
N ASP A 251 -1.78 10.65 3.83
CA ASP A 251 -0.68 10.43 4.78
C ASP A 251 0.16 9.19 4.44
N HIS A 252 -0.25 8.38 3.45
CA HIS A 252 0.41 7.12 3.12
C HIS A 252 0.19 6.68 1.66
N PRO A 253 1.18 6.09 0.96
CA PRO A 253 1.05 5.65 -0.44
C PRO A 253 0.12 4.44 -0.67
N HIS A 254 -0.58 4.00 0.38
CA HIS A 254 -1.39 2.77 0.38
C HIS A 254 -2.84 3.03 0.84
N THR A 255 -3.10 4.17 1.49
CA THR A 255 -4.42 4.57 2.01
C THR A 255 -4.57 6.08 1.95
N PHE A 256 -5.80 6.52 1.76
CA PHE A 256 -6.13 7.90 1.43
C PHE A 256 -7.02 8.51 2.51
N ARG A 257 -6.91 9.82 2.69
CA ARG A 257 -7.82 10.56 3.55
C ARG A 257 -9.18 10.66 2.86
N MET A 258 -10.22 10.30 3.60
CA MET A 258 -11.60 10.29 3.12
C MET A 258 -12.45 11.23 3.97
N LYS A 259 -13.60 11.67 3.45
CA LYS A 259 -14.56 12.51 4.18
C LYS A 259 -14.94 11.84 5.50
N ASN A 260 -15.12 12.62 6.57
CA ASN A 260 -15.24 12.13 7.96
C ASN A 260 -16.31 11.06 8.22
N ASP A 261 -17.30 10.92 7.36
CA ASP A 261 -18.35 9.89 7.45
C ASP A 261 -18.00 8.59 6.71
N SER A 262 -16.79 8.50 6.15
CA SER A 262 -16.36 7.40 5.31
C SER A 262 -15.60 6.33 6.10
N ILE A 263 -15.80 5.07 5.70
CA ILE A 263 -15.13 3.90 6.28
C ILE A 263 -14.20 3.25 5.26
N ALA A 264 -13.15 2.59 5.75
CA ALA A 264 -12.31 1.69 4.97
C ALA A 264 -12.70 0.24 5.25
N VAL A 265 -12.84 -0.56 4.19
CA VAL A 265 -13.25 -1.97 4.28
C VAL A 265 -12.26 -2.87 3.56
N GLY A 266 -12.28 -4.17 3.90
CA GLY A 266 -11.66 -5.22 3.09
C GLY A 266 -12.59 -5.77 2.01
N GLU A 267 -12.11 -6.75 1.24
CA GLU A 267 -12.92 -7.44 0.21
C GLU A 267 -14.17 -8.13 0.77
N ASP A 268 -14.13 -8.49 2.05
CA ASP A 268 -15.24 -9.08 2.81
C ASP A 268 -16.23 -8.05 3.39
N GLY A 269 -16.05 -6.76 3.08
CA GLY A 269 -16.87 -5.66 3.58
C GLY A 269 -16.66 -5.30 5.05
N ARG A 270 -15.70 -5.93 5.74
CA ARG A 270 -15.42 -5.62 7.15
C ARG A 270 -14.57 -4.36 7.26
N GLU A 271 -14.99 -3.48 8.15
CA GLU A 271 -14.26 -2.26 8.50
C GLU A 271 -12.89 -2.58 9.11
N TRP A 272 -11.89 -1.76 8.82
CA TRP A 272 -10.56 -1.83 9.43
C TRP A 272 -9.99 -0.42 9.62
N SER A 273 -9.11 -0.24 10.61
CA SER A 273 -8.46 1.05 10.84
C SER A 273 -7.32 1.25 9.84
N THR A 274 -7.38 2.33 9.07
CA THR A 274 -6.33 2.69 8.09
C THR A 274 -5.01 3.09 8.73
N GLY A 275 -4.95 3.22 10.07
CA GLY A 275 -3.80 3.75 10.79
C GLY A 275 -3.61 5.27 10.66
N LEU A 276 -4.35 5.94 9.76
CA LEU A 276 -4.31 7.40 9.54
C LEU A 276 -4.79 8.19 10.78
N GLU A 277 -5.66 7.59 11.58
CA GLU A 277 -6.23 8.21 12.80
C GLU A 277 -5.23 8.30 13.95
N LEU A 278 -4.16 7.51 13.88
CA LEU A 278 -3.13 7.43 14.91
C LEU A 278 -1.87 8.10 14.38
N ALA A 279 -1.73 9.40 14.63
CA ALA A 279 -0.53 10.16 14.30
C ALA A 279 0.72 9.42 14.83
N GLY A 280 1.48 8.78 13.93
CA GLY A 280 2.68 8.02 14.24
C GLY A 280 2.57 6.49 14.24
N TYR A 281 1.44 5.89 13.83
CA TYR A 281 1.32 4.42 13.69
C TYR A 281 1.80 3.93 12.31
N PRO A 282 2.46 2.76 12.21
CA PRO A 282 3.26 2.38 11.06
C PRO A 282 2.39 1.66 10.03
N SER A 283 2.21 2.23 8.84
CA SER A 283 1.69 1.58 7.62
C SER A 283 0.28 0.95 7.71
N PRO A 284 -0.56 1.04 6.67
CA PRO A 284 -1.91 0.51 6.71
C PRO A 284 -1.88 -1.02 6.67
N TRP A 285 -2.17 -1.60 7.83
CA TRP A 285 -2.16 -3.03 8.05
C TRP A 285 -3.57 -3.54 8.28
N ARG A 286 -3.96 -4.56 7.52
CA ARG A 286 -5.17 -5.34 7.73
C ARG A 286 -4.77 -6.78 7.98
N TRP A 287 -4.97 -7.26 9.21
CA TRP A 287 -4.71 -8.63 9.61
C TRP A 287 -5.89 -9.20 10.40
N PRO A 288 -6.18 -10.52 10.29
CA PRO A 288 -5.52 -11.45 9.36
C PRO A 288 -5.79 -11.09 7.89
N PRO A 289 -4.83 -11.33 6.97
CA PRO A 289 -5.05 -11.10 5.55
C PRO A 289 -6.26 -11.88 5.05
N THR A 290 -7.11 -11.25 4.22
CA THR A 290 -8.19 -11.97 3.52
C THR A 290 -8.07 -11.77 2.02
N ARG A 291 -8.28 -12.86 1.27
CA ARG A 291 -8.09 -12.96 -0.18
C ARG A 291 -9.14 -13.86 -0.82
N ASN A 292 -10.40 -13.78 -0.37
CA ASN A 292 -11.46 -14.69 -0.81
C ASN A 292 -12.20 -14.21 -2.06
N ARG A 293 -12.10 -12.90 -2.38
CA ARG A 293 -12.68 -12.28 -3.58
C ARG A 293 -11.64 -11.54 -4.41
N LEU A 294 -10.71 -10.85 -3.75
CA LEU A 294 -9.65 -10.07 -4.37
C LEU A 294 -8.30 -10.37 -3.72
N THR A 295 -7.28 -10.53 -4.54
CA THR A 295 -5.87 -10.64 -4.14
C THR A 295 -5.05 -9.62 -4.91
N LEU A 296 -4.17 -8.87 -4.25
CA LEU A 296 -3.21 -8.02 -4.93
C LEU A 296 -1.82 -8.64 -4.91
N HIS A 297 -1.38 -9.20 -6.02
CA HIS A 297 -0.07 -9.83 -6.15
C HIS A 297 1.02 -8.77 -6.29
N HIS A 298 1.90 -8.68 -5.30
CA HIS A 298 2.97 -7.67 -5.26
C HIS A 298 4.33 -8.28 -5.59
N TYR A 299 4.89 -7.95 -6.75
CA TYR A 299 6.18 -8.42 -7.22
C TYR A 299 7.32 -7.52 -6.74
N ASN A 300 7.46 -7.46 -5.42
CA ASN A 300 8.26 -6.46 -4.72
C ASN A 300 9.75 -6.42 -5.13
N ILE A 301 10.39 -7.59 -5.30
CA ILE A 301 11.84 -7.67 -5.57
C ILE A 301 12.21 -8.21 -6.95
N LYS A 302 11.41 -9.11 -7.56
CA LYS A 302 11.73 -9.76 -8.85
C LYS A 302 13.16 -10.33 -8.88
N SER A 303 13.80 -10.45 -10.05
CA SER A 303 15.16 -10.97 -10.15
C SER A 303 16.20 -10.03 -9.55
N ARG A 304 17.40 -10.55 -9.30
CA ARG A 304 18.54 -9.75 -8.86
C ARG A 304 18.84 -8.58 -9.79
N GLU A 305 18.91 -8.83 -11.10
CA GLU A 305 19.10 -7.79 -12.14
C GLU A 305 18.02 -6.70 -12.08
N GLU A 306 16.75 -7.09 -11.95
CA GLU A 306 15.64 -6.13 -11.86
C GLU A 306 15.67 -5.33 -10.55
N TYR A 307 16.12 -5.95 -9.46
CA TYR A 307 16.27 -5.27 -8.18
C TYR A 307 17.43 -4.28 -8.20
N GLU A 308 18.53 -4.57 -8.90
CA GLU A 308 19.62 -3.62 -9.15
C GLU A 308 19.12 -2.38 -9.90
N GLU A 309 18.32 -2.57 -10.95
CA GLU A 309 17.67 -1.48 -11.67
C GLU A 309 16.72 -0.66 -10.78
N LYS A 310 15.91 -1.33 -9.93
CA LYS A 310 15.02 -0.68 -8.95
C LYS A 310 15.82 0.17 -7.97
N MET A 311 16.91 -0.36 -7.41
CA MET A 311 17.78 0.40 -6.51
C MET A 311 18.37 1.62 -7.20
N LEU A 312 18.96 1.47 -8.39
CA LEU A 312 19.56 2.59 -9.14
C LEU A 312 18.55 3.72 -9.39
N ARG A 313 17.32 3.37 -9.75
CA ARG A 313 16.26 4.33 -9.98
C ARG A 313 15.74 5.00 -8.70
N SER A 314 15.75 4.27 -7.58
CA SER A 314 15.18 4.70 -6.31
C SER A 314 16.17 5.42 -5.38
N GLN A 315 17.43 5.58 -5.81
CA GLN A 315 18.53 6.21 -5.06
C GLN A 315 18.19 7.60 -4.49
N HIS A 316 17.22 8.31 -5.06
CA HIS A 316 16.79 9.65 -4.63
C HIS A 316 15.39 9.70 -4.01
N ILE A 317 14.66 8.57 -3.97
CA ILE A 317 13.22 8.51 -3.63
C ILE A 317 12.98 7.63 -2.40
N GLU A 318 13.68 6.50 -2.29
CA GLU A 318 13.47 5.51 -1.23
C GLU A 318 14.77 5.18 -0.48
N ALA A 319 15.60 6.20 -0.25
CA ALA A 319 16.91 6.05 0.39
C ALA A 319 16.79 5.24 1.71
N GLY A 320 17.38 4.05 1.73
CA GLY A 320 17.36 3.13 2.87
C GLY A 320 16.30 2.02 2.83
N LYS A 321 15.28 2.10 1.94
CA LYS A 321 14.29 1.01 1.78
C LYS A 321 14.72 -0.03 0.75
N THR A 322 15.37 0.39 -0.34
CA THR A 322 15.86 -0.52 -1.39
C THR A 322 17.34 -0.84 -1.16
N THR A 323 17.61 -1.80 -0.27
CA THR A 323 18.97 -2.29 0.03
C THR A 323 19.12 -3.76 -0.34
N TRP A 324 20.35 -4.25 -0.48
CA TRP A 324 20.59 -5.68 -0.60
C TRP A 324 20.11 -6.47 0.62
N GLN A 325 20.17 -5.88 1.81
CA GLN A 325 19.60 -6.49 3.01
C GLN A 325 18.10 -6.74 2.85
N PHE A 326 17.36 -5.78 2.30
CA PHE A 326 15.93 -5.97 2.02
C PHE A 326 15.69 -7.11 1.03
N PHE A 327 16.49 -7.20 -0.05
CA PHE A 327 16.40 -8.32 -1.00
C PHE A 327 16.64 -9.68 -0.32
N ASP A 328 17.64 -9.76 0.53
CA ASP A 328 17.97 -10.98 1.28
C ASP A 328 16.86 -11.33 2.28
N ASP A 329 16.34 -10.34 2.99
CA ASP A 329 15.26 -10.50 3.98
C ASP A 329 13.96 -10.98 3.33
N GLU A 330 13.59 -10.47 2.15
CA GLU A 330 12.42 -10.89 1.39
C GLU A 330 12.56 -12.33 0.87
N ASN A 331 13.77 -12.76 0.49
CA ASN A 331 14.03 -14.13 0.04
C ASN A 331 14.17 -15.13 1.20
N ALA A 332 14.47 -14.67 2.42
CA ALA A 332 14.60 -15.50 3.60
C ALA A 332 13.26 -15.91 4.23
N VAL A 333 12.16 -15.23 3.87
CA VAL A 333 10.81 -15.52 4.40
C VAL A 333 10.34 -16.91 3.97
N PRO A 334 9.68 -17.69 4.86
CA PRO A 334 9.00 -18.92 4.46
C PRO A 334 8.08 -18.68 3.27
N ARG A 335 8.11 -19.62 2.32
CA ARG A 335 7.49 -19.46 1.00
C ARG A 335 6.77 -20.71 0.54
N TRP A 336 5.80 -20.51 -0.35
CA TRP A 336 5.06 -21.56 -1.02
C TRP A 336 4.96 -21.26 -2.53
N GLU A 337 4.45 -22.22 -3.29
CA GLU A 337 4.28 -22.10 -4.74
C GLU A 337 2.91 -21.47 -5.07
N CYS A 338 2.91 -20.26 -5.62
CA CYS A 338 1.71 -19.52 -6.01
C CYS A 338 1.68 -19.33 -7.54
N LYS A 339 0.72 -19.98 -8.20
CA LYS A 339 0.63 -20.09 -9.67
C LYS A 339 -0.59 -19.39 -10.25
N GLU A 340 -1.37 -18.73 -9.41
CA GLU A 340 -2.60 -18.01 -9.74
C GLU A 340 -2.36 -17.05 -10.91
N MET A 341 -1.40 -16.14 -10.77
CA MET A 341 -1.06 -15.16 -11.81
C MET A 341 -0.41 -15.76 -13.07
N ALA A 342 0.22 -16.93 -12.96
CA ALA A 342 0.86 -17.60 -14.11
C ALA A 342 -0.16 -18.22 -15.08
N ALA A 343 -1.43 -18.34 -14.66
CA ALA A 343 -2.51 -18.86 -15.49
C ALA A 343 -2.99 -17.86 -16.57
N TYR A 344 -2.62 -16.59 -16.43
CA TYR A 344 -3.00 -15.52 -17.35
C TYR A 344 -1.92 -15.30 -18.42
N ASP A 345 -2.34 -15.01 -19.65
CA ASP A 345 -1.40 -14.77 -20.74
C ASP A 345 -0.88 -13.31 -20.73
N PRO A 346 0.42 -13.09 -20.95
CA PRO A 346 1.07 -11.77 -20.93
C PRO A 346 0.83 -10.92 -22.17
#